data_AF-A0A9D2SP15-F1
#
_entry.id   AF-A0A9D2SP15-F1
#
_cell.length_a   1.000
_cell.length_b   1.000
_cell.length_c   1.000
_cell.angle_alpha   90.00
_cell.angle_beta   90.00
_cell.angle_gamma   90.00
#
_symmetry.space_group_name_H-M   'P 1'
#
loop_
_entity.id
_entity.type
_entity.pdbx_description
1 polymer ?
#
loop_
_entity_poly.entity_id
_entity_poly.type
_entity_poly.pdbx_seq_one_letter_code
_entity_poly.pdbx_strand_id
1 'polypeptide(L)'
;MSNILSGCGKQGQDIDLANIDISEIDKIEHTGTTGGKDGGYSYLLSKSESSGLIDLLNQVKLGNTVDEKEALSSGAVSYYTLYFTDGEEMTISPGQYFKIEDTYYEFRNYNELWDRFAE
;
A
#
# COMPACT_ATOMS: atom_id res chain seq x y z
N MET A 1 -1.44 -40.46 10.24
CA MET A 1 -1.73 -39.38 9.28
C MET A 1 -1.94 -38.11 10.08
N SER A 2 -1.07 -37.12 9.89
CA SER A 2 -1.40 -35.70 9.98
C SER A 2 -0.17 -34.95 9.48
N ASN A 3 -0.18 -34.66 8.18
CA ASN A 3 0.70 -33.67 7.59
C ASN A 3 0.24 -32.32 8.11
N ILE A 4 1.01 -31.73 9.03
CA ILE A 4 0.93 -30.28 9.22
C ILE A 4 1.84 -29.70 8.16
N LEU A 5 1.23 -29.24 7.06
CA LEU A 5 1.82 -28.22 6.20
C LEU A 5 2.10 -27.02 7.10
N SER A 6 3.33 -26.90 7.60
CA SER A 6 3.85 -25.62 8.05
C SER A 6 3.85 -24.73 6.82
N GLY A 7 2.76 -23.98 6.68
CA GLY A 7 2.71 -22.85 5.77
C GLY A 7 3.97 -22.03 6.01
N CYS A 8 4.71 -21.81 4.94
CA CYS A 8 5.81 -20.86 4.92
C CYS A 8 5.16 -19.49 5.08
N GLY A 9 4.79 -19.13 6.31
CA GLY A 9 4.56 -17.76 6.68
C GLY A 9 5.88 -17.08 6.45
N LYS A 10 5.97 -16.32 5.35
CA LYS A 10 7.05 -15.35 5.16
C LYS A 10 7.13 -14.60 6.49
N GLN A 11 8.25 -14.77 7.19
CA GLN A 11 8.51 -14.08 8.45
C GLN A 11 8.25 -12.60 8.16
N GLY A 12 7.30 -12.01 8.89
CA GLY A 12 6.88 -10.63 8.67
C GLY A 12 8.12 -9.75 8.66
N GLN A 13 8.46 -9.22 7.48
CA GLN A 13 9.30 -8.05 7.39
C GLN A 13 8.62 -7.02 8.29
N ASP A 14 9.38 -6.44 9.22
CA ASP A 14 8.93 -5.27 9.95
C ASP A 14 8.83 -4.16 8.90
N ILE A 15 7.64 -4.00 8.32
CA ILE A 15 7.42 -3.04 7.25
C ILE A 15 7.37 -1.66 7.90
N ASP A 16 8.49 -0.95 7.81
CA ASP A 16 8.62 0.40 8.32
C ASP A 16 8.39 1.41 7.20
N LEU A 17 7.13 1.80 7.03
CA LEU A 17 6.76 2.87 6.10
C LEU A 17 7.36 4.23 6.50
N ALA A 18 7.85 4.42 7.74
CA ALA A 18 8.32 5.72 8.23
C ALA A 18 9.69 6.14 7.69
N ASN A 19 10.41 5.22 7.05
CA ASN A 19 11.82 5.38 6.68
C ASN A 19 12.10 5.12 5.18
N ILE A 20 11.11 5.29 4.31
CA ILE A 20 11.34 5.14 2.87
C ILE A 20 12.08 6.38 2.36
N ASP A 21 13.29 6.18 1.82
CA ASP A 21 14.07 7.23 1.17
C ASP A 21 13.66 7.35 -0.30
N ILE A 22 13.24 8.54 -0.72
CA ILE A 22 12.87 8.81 -2.12
C ILE A 22 14.02 8.54 -3.11
N SER A 23 15.27 8.61 -2.67
CA SER A 23 16.43 8.29 -3.51
C SER A 23 16.59 6.80 -3.80
N GLU A 24 15.93 5.93 -3.01
CA GLU A 24 15.87 4.49 -3.24
C GLU A 24 14.76 4.11 -4.22
N ILE A 25 13.87 5.05 -4.58
CA ILE A 25 12.74 4.83 -5.49
C ILE A 25 13.12 5.19 -6.93
N ASP A 26 13.02 4.24 -7.84
CA ASP A 26 13.18 4.46 -9.29
C ASP A 26 11.93 5.12 -9.89
N LYS A 27 10.76 4.53 -9.61
CA LYS A 27 9.46 5.02 -10.10
C LYS A 27 8.32 4.52 -9.21
N ILE A 28 7.18 5.18 -9.32
CA ILE A 28 5.93 4.75 -8.69
C ILE A 28 4.86 4.64 -9.78
N GLU A 29 4.24 3.47 -9.88
CA GLU A 29 3.04 3.28 -10.69
C GLU A 29 1.79 3.42 -9.82
N HIS A 30 0.83 4.22 -10.25
CA HIS A 30 -0.48 4.33 -9.64
C HIS A 30 -1.51 3.64 -10.52
N THR A 31 -2.17 2.62 -9.96
CA THR A 31 -3.23 1.88 -10.63
C THR A 31 -4.48 1.85 -9.78
N GLY A 32 -5.62 1.58 -10.38
CA GLY A 32 -6.85 1.46 -9.60
C GLY A 32 -8.08 1.28 -10.45
N THR A 33 -9.23 1.22 -9.78
CA THR A 33 -10.53 1.19 -10.43
C THR A 33 -11.44 2.26 -9.85
N THR A 34 -12.08 3.02 -10.72
CA THR A 34 -13.28 3.78 -10.41
C THR A 34 -14.46 2.82 -10.65
N GLY A 35 -15.49 2.77 -9.80
CA GLY A 35 -16.52 1.72 -9.83
C GLY A 35 -17.40 1.59 -11.10
N GLY A 36 -17.00 2.20 -12.22
CA GLY A 36 -17.64 2.12 -13.52
C GLY A 36 -17.12 0.99 -14.42
N LYS A 37 -17.84 0.73 -15.52
CA LYS A 37 -17.63 -0.39 -16.44
C LYS A 37 -16.25 -0.43 -17.13
N ASP A 38 -15.60 0.73 -17.29
CA ASP A 38 -14.25 0.88 -17.84
C ASP A 38 -13.37 1.72 -16.89
N GLY A 39 -13.58 1.56 -15.58
CA GLY A 39 -13.03 2.47 -14.58
C GLY A 39 -11.57 2.23 -14.20
N GLY A 40 -10.89 1.28 -14.84
CA GLY A 40 -9.48 1.00 -14.59
C GLY A 40 -8.57 2.14 -15.05
N TYR A 41 -7.56 2.47 -14.26
CA TYR A 41 -6.49 3.38 -14.65
C TYR A 41 -5.13 2.83 -14.24
N SER A 42 -4.09 3.23 -14.97
CA SER A 42 -2.68 2.98 -14.67
C SER A 42 -1.88 4.14 -15.28
N TYR A 43 -1.01 4.74 -14.47
CA TYR A 43 -0.05 5.75 -14.91
C TYR A 43 1.13 5.82 -13.96
N LEU A 44 2.25 6.35 -14.45
CA LEU A 44 3.42 6.62 -13.62
C LEU A 44 3.27 8.00 -12.98
N LEU A 45 3.59 8.09 -11.69
CA LEU A 45 3.67 9.38 -11.00
C LEU A 45 4.85 10.20 -11.52
N SER A 46 4.67 11.51 -11.59
CA SER A 46 5.77 12.46 -11.77
C SER A 46 6.70 12.43 -10.56
N LYS A 47 7.89 13.04 -10.70
CA LYS A 47 8.85 13.13 -9.59
C LYS A 47 8.29 13.87 -8.37
N SER A 48 7.53 14.95 -8.58
CA SER A 48 6.90 15.71 -7.50
C SER A 48 5.79 14.92 -6.81
N GLU A 49 4.96 14.20 -7.58
CA GLU A 49 3.92 13.33 -7.01
C GLU A 49 4.53 12.17 -6.24
N SER A 50 5.61 11.57 -6.77
CA SER A 50 6.34 10.49 -6.09
C SER A 50 6.91 10.98 -4.76
N SER A 51 7.57 12.14 -4.74
CA SER A 51 8.08 12.74 -3.50
C SER A 51 6.96 13.02 -2.50
N GLY A 52 5.84 13.60 -2.95
CA GLY A 52 4.70 13.91 -2.09
C GLY A 52 4.04 12.66 -1.50
N LEU A 53 3.97 11.57 -2.28
CA LEU A 53 3.49 10.28 -1.82
C LEU A 53 4.45 9.68 -0.77
N ILE A 54 5.75 9.65 -1.02
CA ILE A 54 6.74 9.11 -0.07
C ILE A 54 6.72 9.91 1.25
N ASP A 55 6.64 11.24 1.17
CA ASP A 55 6.48 12.09 2.35
C ASP A 55 5.20 11.76 3.14
N LEU A 56 4.12 11.39 2.44
CA LEU A 56 2.87 10.99 3.06
C LEU A 56 2.95 9.58 3.66
N LEU A 57 3.60 8.63 2.99
CA LEU A 57 3.84 7.27 3.51
C LEU A 57 4.68 7.30 4.77
N ASN A 58 5.70 8.15 4.82
CA ASN A 58 6.54 8.34 6.01
C ASN A 58 5.76 8.88 7.24
N GLN A 59 4.51 9.33 7.06
CA GLN A 59 3.62 9.78 8.13
C GLN A 59 2.60 8.71 8.56
N VAL A 60 2.46 7.60 7.82
CA VAL A 60 1.48 6.55 8.09
C VAL A 60 1.82 5.84 9.39
N LYS A 61 0.83 5.70 10.28
CA LYS A 61 0.93 4.93 11.52
C LYS A 61 0.11 3.66 11.37
N LEU A 62 0.79 2.53 11.19
CA LEU A 62 0.15 1.22 11.13
C LEU A 62 -0.15 0.70 12.54
N GLY A 63 -1.25 -0.03 12.66
CA GLY A 63 -1.61 -0.77 13.87
C GLY A 63 -1.53 -2.27 13.66
N ASN A 64 -2.45 -3.00 14.28
CA ASN A 64 -2.47 -4.45 14.16
C ASN A 64 -2.85 -4.88 12.74
N THR A 65 -2.47 -6.11 12.37
CA THR A 65 -2.97 -6.75 11.16
C THR A 65 -4.48 -6.99 11.27
N VAL A 66 -5.18 -6.80 10.16
CA VAL A 66 -6.64 -6.98 10.06
C VAL A 66 -6.92 -8.15 9.10
N ASP A 67 -7.93 -8.95 9.41
CA ASP A 67 -8.36 -10.03 8.53
C ASP A 67 -8.89 -9.45 7.21
N GLU A 68 -8.45 -9.99 6.07
CA GLU A 68 -8.87 -9.54 4.75
C GLU A 68 -10.40 -9.49 4.61
N LYS A 69 -11.14 -10.44 5.18
CA LYS A 69 -12.61 -10.45 5.11
C LYS A 69 -13.25 -9.24 5.81
N GLU A 70 -12.56 -8.66 6.79
CA GLU A 70 -12.98 -7.47 7.53
C GLU A 70 -12.53 -6.20 6.79
N ALA A 71 -11.46 -6.28 6.01
CA ALA A 71 -10.86 -5.16 5.29
C ALA A 71 -11.39 -4.96 3.86
N LEU A 72 -11.95 -6.00 3.25
CA LEU A 72 -12.49 -5.93 1.90
C LEU A 72 -13.66 -4.94 1.82
N SER A 73 -13.45 -3.89 1.02
CA SER A 73 -14.46 -2.90 0.67
C SER A 73 -14.92 -3.14 -0.78
N SER A 74 -16.23 -3.18 -1.01
CA SER A 74 -16.80 -3.15 -2.36
C SER A 74 -16.85 -1.71 -2.85
N GLY A 75 -15.76 -1.25 -3.48
CA GLY A 75 -15.65 0.14 -3.90
C GLY A 75 -14.52 0.39 -4.88
N ALA A 76 -14.26 1.67 -5.15
CA ALA A 76 -13.06 2.09 -5.83
C ALA A 76 -11.83 1.69 -5.00
N VAL A 77 -10.76 1.30 -5.68
CA VAL A 77 -9.49 0.93 -5.04
C VAL A 77 -8.35 1.58 -5.79
N SER A 78 -7.36 2.06 -5.04
CA SER A 78 -6.12 2.65 -5.55
C SER A 78 -4.93 1.83 -5.04
N TYR A 79 -3.99 1.53 -5.92
CA TYR A 79 -2.75 0.82 -5.61
C TYR A 79 -1.56 1.65 -6.07
N TYR A 80 -0.54 1.74 -5.23
CA TYR A 80 0.75 2.31 -5.61
C TYR A 80 1.79 1.21 -5.56
N THR A 81 2.45 0.95 -6.68
CA THR A 81 3.59 0.04 -6.78
C THR A 81 4.86 0.88 -6.82
N LEU A 82 5.63 0.80 -5.74
CA LEU A 82 6.94 1.42 -5.59
C LEU A 82 7.97 0.46 -6.18
N TYR A 83 8.72 0.92 -7.17
CA TYR A 83 9.85 0.19 -7.75
C TYR A 83 11.14 0.78 -7.18
N PHE A 84 11.90 -0.04 -6.47
CA PHE A 84 13.15 0.37 -5.85
C PHE A 84 14.32 0.25 -6.83
N THR A 85 15.35 1.05 -6.61
CA THR A 85 16.57 1.10 -7.45
C THR A 85 17.40 -0.17 -7.39
N ASP A 86 17.24 -0.99 -6.35
CA ASP A 86 17.86 -2.30 -6.20
C ASP A 86 17.07 -3.43 -6.89
N GLY A 87 15.89 -3.11 -7.45
CA GLY A 87 15.00 -4.02 -8.15
C GLY A 87 13.92 -4.67 -7.26
N GLU A 88 13.84 -4.31 -5.98
CA GLU A 88 12.70 -4.70 -5.14
C GLU A 88 11.43 -3.92 -5.53
N GLU A 89 10.27 -4.46 -5.16
CA GLU A 89 8.96 -3.85 -5.40
C GLU A 89 8.12 -3.91 -4.13
N MET A 90 7.36 -2.84 -3.86
CA MET A 90 6.37 -2.80 -2.80
C MET A 90 5.05 -2.24 -3.32
N THR A 91 3.97 -3.00 -3.17
CA THR A 91 2.62 -2.57 -3.50
C THR A 91 1.87 -2.19 -2.23
N ILE A 92 1.27 -1.01 -2.23
CA ILE A 92 0.41 -0.53 -1.16
C ILE A 92 -0.98 -0.19 -1.68
N SER A 93 -1.99 -0.24 -0.81
CA SER A 93 -3.31 0.31 -1.09
C SER A 93 -3.82 1.06 0.14
N PRO A 94 -3.81 2.42 0.12
CA PRO A 94 -4.41 3.20 1.18
C PRO A 94 -5.93 3.09 1.10
N GLY A 95 -6.56 2.97 2.27
CA GLY A 95 -8.01 2.92 2.44
C GLY A 95 -8.35 3.01 3.93
N GLN A 96 -9.57 2.66 4.33
CA GLN A 96 -9.93 2.55 5.75
C GLN A 96 -8.97 1.61 6.50
N TYR A 97 -8.52 0.55 5.83
CA TYR A 97 -7.38 -0.26 6.21
C TYR A 97 -6.27 -0.03 5.20
N PHE A 98 -5.03 -0.02 5.70
CA PHE A 98 -3.85 0.16 4.86
C PHE A 98 -3.34 -1.20 4.42
N LYS A 99 -3.33 -1.47 3.12
CA LYS A 99 -2.76 -2.72 2.58
C LYS A 99 -1.31 -2.50 2.22
N ILE A 100 -0.47 -3.46 2.58
CA ILE A 100 0.91 -3.58 2.09
C ILE A 100 1.09 -5.03 1.65
N GLU A 101 1.49 -5.22 0.39
CA GLU A 101 1.51 -6.53 -0.25
C GLU A 101 0.17 -7.24 -0.06
N ASP A 102 0.17 -8.42 0.57
CA ASP A 102 -1.01 -9.22 0.83
C ASP A 102 -1.61 -8.99 2.24
N THR A 103 -1.09 -8.04 3.02
CA THR A 103 -1.46 -7.85 4.43
C THR A 103 -2.18 -6.53 4.66
N TYR A 104 -3.31 -6.58 5.37
CA TYR A 104 -4.05 -5.39 5.79
C TYR A 104 -3.67 -5.00 7.23
N TYR A 105 -3.59 -3.71 7.46
CA TYR A 105 -3.28 -3.12 8.76
C TYR A 105 -4.30 -2.05 9.15
N GLU A 106 -4.53 -1.87 10.44
CA GLU A 106 -5.20 -0.67 10.96
C GLU A 106 -4.45 0.58 10.50
N PHE A 107 -5.14 1.52 9.85
CA PHE A 107 -4.58 2.83 9.52
C PHE A 107 -4.89 3.82 10.66
N ARG A 108 -4.01 3.89 11.66
CA ARG A 108 -4.32 4.56 12.95
C ARG A 108 -4.56 6.05 12.84
N ASN A 109 -3.90 6.72 11.90
CA ASN A 109 -4.08 8.14 11.63
C ASN A 109 -4.80 8.40 10.30
N TYR A 110 -5.69 7.48 9.90
CA TYR A 110 -6.54 7.63 8.70
C TYR A 110 -7.22 9.00 8.61
N ASN A 111 -7.89 9.45 9.68
CA ASN A 111 -8.62 10.73 9.69
C ASN A 111 -7.70 11.96 9.49
N GLU A 112 -6.41 11.83 9.77
CA GLU A 112 -5.44 12.93 9.61
C GLU A 112 -4.87 12.99 8.18
N LEU A 113 -4.81 11.85 7.48
CA LEU A 113 -4.06 11.71 6.23
C LEU A 113 -4.93 11.37 5.01
N TRP A 114 -6.14 10.82 5.20
CA TRP A 114 -6.94 10.27 4.11
C TRP A 114 -7.23 11.26 2.98
N ASP A 115 -7.56 12.51 3.32
CA ASP A 115 -7.87 13.53 2.32
C ASP A 115 -6.70 13.76 1.35
N ARG A 116 -5.45 13.62 1.83
CA ARG A 116 -4.23 13.77 1.01
C ARG A 116 -3.96 12.58 0.08
N PHE A 117 -4.52 11.41 0.38
CA PHE A 117 -4.49 10.26 -0.52
C PHE A 117 -5.61 10.30 -1.56
N ALA A 118 -6.71 11.00 -1.25
CA ALA A 118 -7.91 11.08 -2.08
C ALA A 118 -7.94 12.30 -3.03
N GLU A 119 -6.92 13.17 -2.97
CA GLU A 119 -6.68 14.29 -3.89
C GLU A 119 -6.27 13.81 -5.30
#